data_AF-A0A9D2ETA4-F1
#
_entry.id   AF-A0A9D2ETA4-F1
#
_cell.length_a   1.000
_cell.length_b   1.000
_cell.length_c   1.000
_cell.angle_alpha   90.00
_cell.angle_beta   90.00
_cell.angle_gamma   90.00
#
_symmetry.space_group_name_H-M   'P 1'
#
loop_
_entity.id
_entity.type
_entity.pdbx_description
1 polymer ?
#
loop_
_entity_poly.entity_id
_entity_poly.type
_entity_poly.pdbx_seq_one_letter_code
_entity_poly.pdbx_strand_id
1 'polypeptide(L)'
;MKKMTAVLLAAVMAFSLAACGGEDTDGTTAAETEESSSTDETEAAAEEPEYFSAFNLDNLSDYVQLGEYKGIEVTAQDTTVTDEDVETELQSQVENATPIYEEITEGTVADGDVVNIDYEGTLDGVAFDGGTDTDFNLTIGSGQFIDGFEDGLIGKNIGDTVELNLTFPEDYTVNSDLAGQDVVFTVTINYVQGAEIPQELNDEFVQRVTDGTYTTVDDYRAYVRSDLETTKAQEAEDTMVNDAWTQIMENATYPNEATDLVNYIHDNEMYNFEASLSMYGMDKDSYLEMMGVTEEELEADLMDYSRNAAQSQLLIRAIVEAEGMDEMSDEEYQSRCETLAEELGLTADTMTGNYPEQMIRDAIYQDMVQEFLLQNIVQVEGESAEETTAAGDTTAAETTAAAE
;
A
#
# COMPACT_ATOMS: atom_id res chain seq x y z
N MET A 1 18.28 11.05 21.81
CA MET A 1 17.72 9.73 21.47
C MET A 1 16.32 9.69 22.04
N LYS A 2 15.38 10.28 21.31
CA LYS A 2 13.95 10.32 21.65
C LYS A 2 13.38 8.96 21.25
N LYS A 3 12.58 8.36 22.14
CA LYS A 3 11.88 7.10 21.89
C LYS A 3 10.95 7.32 20.69
N MET A 4 11.18 6.59 19.59
CA MET A 4 10.19 6.44 18.52
C MET A 4 9.13 5.50 19.08
N THR A 5 7.98 6.05 19.47
CA THR A 5 6.75 5.30 19.68
C THR A 5 6.28 4.87 18.30
N ALA A 6 6.38 3.57 18.02
CA ALA A 6 5.82 2.94 16.84
C ALA A 6 4.31 2.79 17.07
N VAL A 7 3.52 3.75 16.59
CA VAL A 7 2.07 3.60 16.47
C VAL A 7 1.76 3.77 14.99
N LEU A 8 1.71 2.63 14.32
CA LEU A 8 1.29 2.47 12.93
C LEU A 8 -0.03 1.70 12.96
N LEU A 9 -1.03 2.30 13.62
CA LEU A 9 -2.43 1.88 13.62
C LEU A 9 -3.28 3.11 13.28
N ALA A 10 -2.98 3.69 12.12
CA ALA A 10 -3.82 4.69 11.47
C ALA A 10 -4.19 4.12 10.10
N ALA A 11 -5.49 3.88 9.93
CA ALA A 11 -6.17 3.59 8.66
C ALA A 11 -5.79 2.28 7.94
N VAL A 12 -6.19 1.14 8.51
CA VAL A 12 -6.83 0.11 7.69
C VAL A 12 -8.34 0.42 7.66
N MET A 13 -8.69 1.59 7.12
CA MET A 13 -9.96 1.78 6.41
C MET A 13 -9.72 1.67 4.90
N ALA A 14 -8.80 0.78 4.51
CA ALA A 14 -8.92 0.08 3.26
C ALA A 14 -9.66 -1.22 3.59
N PHE A 15 -10.90 -1.34 3.13
CA PHE A 15 -11.65 -2.59 3.14
C PHE A 15 -10.73 -3.73 2.67
N SER A 16 -10.28 -4.54 3.62
CA SER A 16 -9.53 -5.75 3.33
C SER A 16 -10.52 -6.81 2.85
N LEU A 17 -10.84 -6.83 1.56
CA LEU A 17 -11.37 -8.03 0.92
C LEU A 17 -10.77 -8.18 -0.47
N ALA A 18 -9.67 -8.92 -0.53
CA ALA A 18 -9.31 -9.64 -1.73
C ALA A 18 -10.28 -10.82 -1.95
N ALA A 19 -10.64 -11.01 -3.22
CA ALA A 19 -11.07 -12.25 -3.86
C ALA A 19 -12.54 -12.69 -3.73
N CYS A 20 -13.35 -12.34 -4.74
CA CYS A 20 -13.86 -13.30 -5.73
C CYS A 20 -14.65 -12.56 -6.83
N GLY A 21 -13.95 -12.12 -7.89
CA GLY A 21 -14.55 -11.69 -9.15
C GLY A 21 -14.23 -12.73 -10.22
N GLY A 22 -15.21 -13.55 -10.58
CA GLY A 22 -15.12 -14.45 -11.72
C GLY A 22 -15.56 -13.74 -12.99
N GLU A 23 -14.71 -13.73 -14.01
CA GLU A 23 -15.12 -13.46 -15.40
C GLU A 23 -14.93 -14.73 -16.24
N ASP A 24 -16.03 -15.14 -16.85
CA ASP A 24 -16.12 -16.21 -17.83
C ASP A 24 -15.26 -15.91 -19.07
N THR A 25 -14.23 -16.72 -19.31
CA THR A 25 -13.80 -17.02 -20.69
C THR A 25 -13.57 -18.53 -20.88
N ASP A 26 -14.26 -19.03 -21.89
CA ASP A 26 -14.47 -20.42 -22.30
C ASP A 26 -13.18 -21.09 -22.81
N GLY A 27 -12.88 -22.31 -22.35
CA GLY A 27 -11.98 -23.22 -23.08
C GLY A 27 -11.18 -24.27 -22.28
N THR A 28 -11.81 -25.38 -21.89
CA THR A 28 -11.24 -26.77 -21.86
C THR A 28 -9.89 -26.96 -21.14
N THR A 29 -9.79 -27.62 -19.99
CA THR A 29 -9.90 -29.09 -19.83
C THR A 29 -9.99 -29.45 -18.35
N ALA A 30 -10.89 -30.37 -18.00
CA ALA A 30 -11.10 -30.87 -16.64
C ALA A 30 -9.90 -31.63 -16.07
N ALA A 31 -9.53 -31.33 -14.83
CA ALA A 31 -8.87 -32.26 -13.91
C ALA A 31 -9.50 -32.09 -12.53
N GLU A 32 -10.20 -33.15 -12.10
CA GLU A 32 -10.74 -33.31 -10.75
C GLU A 32 -9.59 -33.19 -9.74
N THR A 33 -9.69 -32.28 -8.77
CA THR A 33 -8.84 -32.31 -7.58
C THR A 33 -9.70 -32.78 -6.42
N GLU A 34 -9.37 -33.97 -5.92
CA GLU A 34 -10.07 -34.61 -4.83
C GLU A 34 -9.97 -33.79 -3.55
N GLU A 35 -11.15 -33.62 -2.96
CA GLU A 35 -11.43 -33.24 -1.58
C GLU A 35 -10.68 -34.18 -0.62
N SER A 36 -9.50 -33.75 -0.14
CA SER A 36 -8.85 -34.38 1.01
C SER A 36 -9.25 -33.65 2.28
N SER A 37 -10.39 -34.09 2.84
CA SER A 37 -10.78 -33.85 4.21
C SER A 37 -9.70 -34.36 5.17
N SER A 38 -8.92 -33.46 5.74
CA SER A 38 -8.26 -33.67 7.04
C SER A 38 -8.91 -32.76 8.06
N THR A 39 -9.84 -33.34 8.82
CA THR A 39 -10.42 -32.76 10.03
C THR A 39 -9.45 -32.99 11.18
N ASP A 40 -8.83 -31.93 11.70
CA ASP A 40 -8.86 -31.57 13.13
C ASP A 40 -8.08 -30.27 13.35
N GLU A 41 -8.46 -29.56 14.40
CA GLU A 41 -8.03 -28.21 14.83
C GLU A 41 -8.79 -27.06 14.17
N THR A 42 -10.09 -26.98 14.44
CA THR A 42 -10.77 -25.68 14.48
C THR A 42 -10.23 -24.91 15.69
N GLU A 43 -9.22 -24.06 15.48
CA GLU A 43 -9.12 -22.85 16.28
C GLU A 43 -10.43 -22.09 16.09
N ALA A 44 -11.08 -21.73 17.19
CA ALA A 44 -12.25 -20.88 17.13
C ALA A 44 -11.79 -19.52 16.61
N ALA A 45 -11.96 -19.26 15.32
CA ALA A 45 -11.89 -17.90 14.79
C ALA A 45 -12.82 -17.04 15.65
N ALA A 46 -12.30 -15.91 16.16
CA ALA A 46 -13.11 -14.96 16.90
C ALA A 46 -14.37 -14.64 16.08
N GLU A 47 -15.53 -14.58 16.73
CA GLU A 47 -16.74 -14.12 16.04
C GLU A 47 -16.61 -12.62 15.76
N GLU A 48 -16.86 -12.22 14.51
CA GLU A 48 -16.89 -10.82 14.09
C GLU A 48 -17.91 -10.03 14.96
N PRO A 49 -17.53 -8.89 15.54
CA PRO A 49 -18.45 -8.07 16.34
C PRO A 49 -19.65 -7.59 15.51
N GLU A 50 -20.85 -7.65 16.09
CA GLU A 50 -22.05 -7.12 15.44
C GLU A 50 -21.91 -5.60 15.25
N TYR A 51 -22.15 -5.11 14.02
CA TYR A 51 -21.97 -3.71 13.66
C TYR A 51 -22.73 -2.76 14.59
N PHE A 52 -22.03 -1.77 15.14
CA PHE A 52 -22.57 -0.76 16.04
C PHE A 52 -21.92 0.60 15.78
N SER A 53 -22.69 1.67 15.77
CA SER A 53 -22.16 3.01 15.50
C SER A 53 -22.80 4.06 16.38
N ALA A 54 -22.30 5.30 16.26
CA ALA A 54 -22.90 6.45 16.93
C ALA A 54 -24.40 6.59 16.63
N PHE A 55 -24.91 6.15 15.47
CA PHE A 55 -26.33 6.22 15.09
C PHE A 55 -27.22 5.21 15.82
N ASN A 56 -26.64 4.19 16.45
CA ASN A 56 -27.39 3.26 17.29
C ASN A 56 -27.66 3.78 18.72
N LEU A 57 -27.05 4.90 19.12
CA LEU A 57 -27.25 5.49 20.45
C LEU A 57 -28.58 6.25 20.54
N ASP A 58 -29.28 6.15 21.67
CA ASP A 58 -30.58 6.80 21.84
C ASP A 58 -30.47 8.34 21.95
N ASN A 59 -29.73 8.84 22.95
CA ASN A 59 -29.64 10.26 23.28
C ASN A 59 -28.26 10.83 22.96
N LEU A 60 -28.08 11.35 21.75
CA LEU A 60 -26.79 11.89 21.30
C LEU A 60 -26.21 12.97 22.23
N SER A 61 -27.07 13.84 22.77
CA SER A 61 -26.69 14.94 23.66
C SER A 61 -26.05 14.51 24.99
N ASP A 62 -26.22 13.23 25.37
CA ASP A 62 -25.58 12.67 26.56
C ASP A 62 -24.07 12.45 26.34
N TYR A 63 -23.63 12.33 25.08
CA TYR A 63 -22.26 11.96 24.70
C TYR A 63 -21.52 13.07 23.97
N VAL A 64 -22.20 13.91 23.19
CA VAL A 64 -21.59 15.01 22.45
C VAL A 64 -22.49 16.24 22.39
N GLN A 65 -21.87 17.42 22.43
CA GLN A 65 -22.50 18.70 22.16
C GLN A 65 -21.63 19.47 21.18
N LEU A 66 -22.22 19.86 20.05
CA LEU A 66 -21.51 20.63 19.02
C LEU A 66 -21.04 21.98 19.59
N GLY A 67 -19.77 22.27 19.34
CA GLY A 67 -19.19 23.59 19.48
C GLY A 67 -19.36 24.41 18.21
N GLU A 68 -18.38 25.25 17.93
CA GLU A 68 -18.25 25.91 16.63
C GLU A 68 -17.75 24.90 15.58
N TYR A 69 -18.54 24.70 14.52
CA TYR A 69 -18.23 23.75 13.43
C TYR A 69 -18.42 24.32 12.02
N LYS A 70 -18.85 25.59 11.91
CA LYS A 70 -18.95 26.31 10.63
C LYS A 70 -18.05 27.53 10.68
N GLY A 71 -17.52 27.94 9.54
CA GLY A 71 -16.64 29.11 9.47
C GLY A 71 -15.28 28.87 10.12
N ILE A 72 -14.86 27.60 10.20
CA ILE A 72 -13.56 27.22 10.75
C ILE A 72 -12.47 27.82 9.88
N GLU A 73 -11.59 28.61 10.50
CA GLU A 73 -10.46 29.21 9.81
C GLU A 73 -9.32 28.20 9.69
N VAL A 74 -8.86 27.94 8.47
CA VAL A 74 -7.68 27.11 8.20
C VAL A 74 -6.70 27.84 7.30
N THR A 75 -5.43 27.47 7.40
CA THR A 75 -4.39 28.09 6.57
C THR A 75 -4.52 27.60 5.14
N ALA A 76 -4.55 28.54 4.18
CA ALA A 76 -4.50 28.19 2.76
C ALA A 76 -3.18 27.50 2.41
N GLN A 77 -3.26 26.40 1.66
CA GLN A 77 -2.09 25.65 1.19
C GLN A 77 -1.65 26.19 -0.17
N ASP A 78 -0.33 26.26 -0.41
CA ASP A 78 0.20 26.62 -1.72
C ASP A 78 0.16 25.40 -2.65
N THR A 79 -0.73 25.46 -3.63
CA THR A 79 -0.92 24.39 -4.63
C THR A 79 -0.17 24.66 -5.93
N THR A 80 0.67 25.69 -5.98
CA THR A 80 1.40 26.07 -7.19
C THR A 80 2.41 24.98 -7.58
N VAL A 81 2.32 24.49 -8.82
CA VAL A 81 3.33 23.59 -9.42
C VAL A 81 4.29 24.40 -10.27
N THR A 82 5.55 24.42 -9.87
CA THR A 82 6.61 25.13 -10.59
C THR A 82 7.19 24.26 -11.72
N ASP A 83 7.90 24.88 -12.65
CA ASP A 83 8.67 24.14 -13.66
C ASP A 83 9.77 23.27 -13.03
N GLU A 84 10.30 23.68 -11.88
CA GLU A 84 11.32 22.96 -11.12
C GLU A 84 10.75 21.71 -10.45
N ASP A 85 9.52 21.77 -9.93
CA ASP A 85 8.81 20.61 -9.37
C ASP A 85 8.66 19.51 -10.44
N VAL A 86 8.20 19.91 -11.63
CA VAL A 86 8.00 18.98 -12.75
C VAL A 86 9.32 18.38 -13.22
N GLU A 87 10.38 19.19 -13.29
CA GLU A 87 11.70 18.69 -13.69
C GLU A 87 12.29 17.75 -12.64
N THR A 88 12.11 18.04 -11.36
CA THR A 88 12.56 17.18 -10.26
C THR A 88 11.85 15.84 -10.30
N GLU A 89 10.53 15.83 -10.52
CA GLU A 89 9.75 14.60 -10.63
C GLU A 89 10.18 13.77 -11.85
N LEU A 90 10.34 14.39 -13.01
CA LEU A 90 10.84 13.69 -14.20
C LEU A 90 12.24 13.09 -14.01
N GLN A 91 13.13 13.79 -13.30
CA GLN A 91 14.45 13.26 -12.97
C GLN A 91 14.37 12.10 -11.99
N SER A 92 13.54 12.22 -10.95
CA SER A 92 13.26 11.14 -10.00
C SER A 92 12.79 9.88 -10.72
N GLN A 93 11.91 10.02 -11.71
CA GLN A 93 11.44 8.87 -12.50
C GLN A 93 12.52 8.25 -13.37
N VAL A 94 13.46 9.05 -13.90
CA VAL A 94 14.63 8.51 -14.62
C VAL A 94 15.56 7.76 -13.67
N GLU A 95 15.82 8.31 -12.49
CA GLU A 95 16.69 7.71 -11.48
C GLU A 95 16.12 6.40 -10.90
N ASN A 96 14.80 6.32 -10.76
CA ASN A 96 14.10 5.14 -10.23
C ASN A 96 13.62 4.17 -11.32
N ALA A 97 13.84 4.48 -12.61
CA ALA A 97 13.46 3.57 -13.69
C ALA A 97 14.27 2.28 -13.66
N THR A 98 13.62 1.17 -13.97
CA THR A 98 14.29 -0.15 -14.11
C THR A 98 15.55 -0.02 -14.97
N PRO A 99 16.73 -0.39 -14.42
CA PRO A 99 17.99 -0.32 -15.14
C PRO A 99 17.96 -1.11 -16.44
N ILE A 100 18.66 -0.61 -17.45
CA ILE A 100 18.90 -1.32 -18.71
C ILE A 100 20.38 -1.65 -18.76
N TYR A 101 20.72 -2.86 -19.20
CA TYR A 101 22.10 -3.29 -19.35
C TYR A 101 22.42 -3.52 -20.83
N GLU A 102 23.67 -3.30 -21.22
CA GLU A 102 24.15 -3.70 -22.54
C GLU A 102 24.04 -5.23 -22.68
N GLU A 103 23.47 -5.72 -23.78
CA GLU A 103 23.46 -7.14 -24.07
C GLU A 103 24.75 -7.54 -24.79
N ILE A 104 25.64 -8.26 -24.09
CA ILE A 104 26.86 -8.79 -24.68
C ILE A 104 26.51 -10.15 -25.31
N THR A 105 26.57 -10.23 -26.64
CA THR A 105 26.23 -11.44 -27.42
C THR A 105 27.44 -12.21 -27.94
N GLU A 106 28.66 -11.79 -27.59
CA GLU A 106 29.91 -12.42 -28.02
C GLU A 106 30.86 -12.64 -26.83
N GLY A 107 31.59 -13.77 -26.85
CA GLY A 107 32.53 -14.12 -25.79
C GLY A 107 32.13 -15.40 -25.06
N THR A 108 32.63 -15.56 -23.83
CA THR A 108 32.38 -16.73 -22.99
C THR A 108 31.92 -16.31 -21.62
N VAL A 109 31.01 -17.09 -21.01
CA VAL A 109 30.51 -16.88 -19.65
C VAL A 109 31.63 -17.03 -18.61
N ALA A 110 31.69 -16.15 -17.63
CA ALA A 110 32.58 -16.20 -16.48
C ALA A 110 31.82 -16.29 -15.15
N ASP A 111 32.53 -16.69 -14.09
CA ASP A 111 32.02 -16.62 -12.71
C ASP A 111 31.72 -15.16 -12.32
N GLY A 112 30.55 -14.93 -11.75
CA GLY A 112 30.03 -13.61 -11.39
C GLY A 112 29.31 -12.85 -12.50
N ASP A 113 29.27 -13.34 -13.74
CA ASP A 113 28.47 -12.74 -14.81
C ASP A 113 26.97 -12.90 -14.51
N VAL A 114 26.16 -11.91 -14.91
CA VAL A 114 24.71 -12.08 -15.00
C VAL A 114 24.36 -12.49 -16.43
N VAL A 115 23.82 -13.68 -16.58
CA VAL A 115 23.59 -14.33 -17.87
C VAL A 115 22.09 -14.49 -18.08
N ASN A 116 21.60 -14.00 -19.21
CA ASN A 116 20.25 -14.29 -19.64
C ASN A 116 20.21 -15.66 -20.33
N ILE A 117 19.33 -16.55 -19.84
CA ILE A 117 19.22 -17.92 -20.30
C ILE A 117 17.76 -18.33 -20.55
N ASP A 118 17.59 -19.24 -21.51
CA ASP A 118 16.41 -20.08 -21.62
C ASP A 118 16.79 -21.49 -21.19
N TYR A 119 15.99 -22.16 -20.37
CA TYR A 119 16.29 -23.54 -19.98
C TYR A 119 15.07 -24.44 -19.97
N GLU A 120 15.30 -25.73 -20.24
CA GLU A 120 14.31 -26.79 -20.11
C GLU A 120 14.94 -28.00 -19.40
N GLY A 121 14.39 -28.37 -18.25
CA GLY A 121 14.77 -29.51 -17.44
C GLY A 121 13.89 -30.73 -17.75
N THR A 122 14.52 -31.87 -17.97
CA THR A 122 13.84 -33.14 -18.26
C THR A 122 14.29 -34.27 -17.34
N LEU A 123 13.35 -35.11 -16.92
CA LEU A 123 13.56 -36.37 -16.23
C LEU A 123 13.10 -37.49 -17.15
N ASP A 124 13.99 -38.45 -17.45
CA ASP A 124 13.74 -39.55 -18.40
C ASP A 124 13.20 -39.06 -19.77
N GLY A 125 13.59 -37.85 -20.19
CA GLY A 125 13.17 -37.24 -21.46
C GLY A 125 11.78 -36.58 -21.44
N VAL A 126 11.18 -36.40 -20.26
CA VAL A 126 9.92 -35.68 -20.05
C VAL A 126 10.21 -34.42 -19.24
N ALA A 127 9.74 -33.26 -19.70
CA ALA A 127 9.87 -32.00 -18.96
C ALA A 127 9.11 -32.09 -17.62
N PHE A 128 9.71 -31.57 -16.55
CA PHE A 128 9.09 -31.52 -15.23
C PHE A 128 8.67 -30.10 -14.87
N ASP A 129 7.67 -30.00 -13.99
CA ASP A 129 7.12 -28.72 -13.54
C ASP A 129 8.15 -27.90 -12.76
N GLY A 130 8.19 -26.59 -13.02
CA GLY A 130 9.23 -25.68 -12.51
C GLY A 130 10.62 -25.88 -13.14
N GLY A 131 10.74 -26.74 -14.16
CA GLY A 131 12.00 -27.03 -14.86
C GLY A 131 12.26 -26.20 -16.10
N THR A 132 11.35 -25.31 -16.51
CA THR A 132 11.44 -24.58 -17.77
C THR A 132 11.16 -23.09 -17.56
N ASP A 133 12.02 -22.24 -18.09
CA ASP A 133 11.82 -20.79 -18.12
C ASP A 133 12.54 -20.16 -19.33
N THR A 134 12.12 -18.95 -19.71
CA THR A 134 12.69 -18.17 -20.82
C THR A 134 13.02 -16.75 -20.38
N ASP A 135 14.05 -16.14 -20.96
CA ASP A 135 14.55 -14.80 -20.61
C ASP A 135 14.94 -14.65 -19.12
N PHE A 136 15.39 -15.74 -18.49
CA PHE A 136 15.76 -15.76 -17.08
C PHE A 136 17.16 -15.19 -16.85
N ASN A 137 17.30 -14.19 -15.98
CA ASN A 137 18.61 -13.62 -15.62
C ASN A 137 19.22 -14.35 -14.41
N LEU A 138 20.29 -15.12 -14.66
CA LEU A 138 21.02 -15.89 -13.65
C LEU A 138 22.38 -15.26 -13.36
N THR A 139 22.65 -14.93 -12.09
CA THR A 139 24.02 -14.60 -11.66
C THR A 139 24.81 -15.90 -11.47
N ILE A 140 25.88 -16.07 -12.24
CA ILE A 140 26.75 -17.25 -12.16
C ILE A 140 27.56 -17.22 -10.88
N GLY A 141 27.49 -18.30 -10.09
CA GLY A 141 28.07 -18.40 -8.75
C GLY A 141 27.13 -17.97 -7.62
N SER A 142 25.84 -17.71 -7.91
CA SER A 142 24.84 -17.34 -6.91
C SER A 142 24.36 -18.54 -6.08
N GLY A 143 24.45 -19.75 -6.61
CA GLY A 143 23.93 -20.96 -5.97
C GLY A 143 22.40 -21.01 -5.97
N GLN A 144 21.75 -20.30 -6.91
CA GLN A 144 20.30 -20.34 -7.07
C GLN A 144 19.84 -21.66 -7.71
N PHE A 145 20.69 -22.29 -8.52
CA PHE A 145 20.41 -23.58 -9.15
C PHE A 145 21.13 -24.74 -8.47
N ILE A 146 20.73 -25.97 -8.81
CA ILE A 146 21.38 -27.19 -8.31
C ILE A 146 22.87 -27.24 -8.67
N ASP A 147 23.65 -27.90 -7.82
CA ASP A 147 25.09 -28.08 -8.01
C ASP A 147 25.43 -28.56 -9.42
N GLY A 148 26.39 -27.87 -10.05
CA GLY A 148 26.87 -28.17 -11.41
C GLY A 148 26.09 -27.47 -12.53
N PHE A 149 24.94 -26.84 -12.25
CA PHE A 149 24.21 -26.07 -13.26
C PHE A 149 25.03 -24.83 -13.69
N GLU A 150 25.34 -23.94 -12.74
CA GLU A 150 26.07 -22.69 -12.99
C GLU A 150 27.50 -22.97 -13.47
N ASP A 151 28.21 -23.90 -12.82
CA ASP A 151 29.56 -24.35 -13.22
C ASP A 151 29.60 -24.91 -14.66
N GLY A 152 28.52 -25.54 -15.11
CA GLY A 152 28.39 -26.10 -16.45
C GLY A 152 28.33 -25.06 -17.56
N LEU A 153 27.95 -23.82 -17.22
CA LEU A 153 27.86 -22.68 -18.14
C LEU A 153 29.17 -21.90 -18.25
N ILE A 154 30.03 -21.96 -17.21
CA ILE A 154 31.31 -21.24 -17.21
C ILE A 154 32.19 -21.69 -18.38
N GLY A 155 32.68 -20.71 -19.15
CA GLY A 155 33.55 -20.89 -20.31
C GLY A 155 32.82 -21.32 -21.59
N LYS A 156 31.49 -21.49 -21.58
CA LYS A 156 30.67 -21.70 -22.77
C LYS A 156 30.51 -20.40 -23.54
N ASN A 157 30.35 -20.48 -24.86
CA ASN A 157 30.18 -19.27 -25.66
C ASN A 157 28.76 -18.75 -25.51
N ILE A 158 28.62 -17.44 -25.58
CA ILE A 158 27.31 -16.80 -25.68
C ILE A 158 26.67 -17.19 -27.01
N GLY A 159 25.38 -17.53 -26.98
CA GLY A 159 24.63 -18.12 -28.09
C GLY A 159 24.70 -19.65 -28.18
N ASP A 160 25.51 -20.33 -27.34
CA ASP A 160 25.52 -21.79 -27.30
C ASP A 160 24.29 -22.34 -26.58
N THR A 161 23.76 -23.47 -27.08
CA THR A 161 22.86 -24.34 -26.33
C THR A 161 23.67 -25.50 -25.75
N VAL A 162 23.56 -25.69 -24.43
CA VAL A 162 24.36 -26.61 -23.63
C VAL A 162 23.45 -27.60 -22.94
N GLU A 163 23.74 -28.90 -23.09
CA GLU A 163 23.10 -29.95 -22.29
C GLU A 163 23.92 -30.23 -21.02
N LEU A 164 23.30 -30.01 -19.87
CA LEU A 164 23.86 -30.27 -18.55
C LEU A 164 23.22 -31.52 -17.96
N ASN A 165 24.03 -32.52 -17.65
CA ASN A 165 23.58 -33.75 -16.99
C ASN A 165 23.86 -33.60 -15.50
N LEU A 166 22.81 -33.44 -14.70
CA LEU A 166 22.89 -33.06 -13.29
C LEU A 166 22.10 -34.05 -12.44
N THR A 167 22.36 -34.05 -11.14
CA THR A 167 21.62 -34.86 -10.17
C THR A 167 21.08 -33.94 -9.11
N PHE A 168 19.77 -33.99 -8.86
CA PHE A 168 19.17 -33.25 -7.76
C PHE A 168 19.69 -33.77 -6.41
N PRO A 169 19.86 -32.90 -5.40
CA PRO A 169 20.30 -33.34 -4.08
C PRO A 169 19.26 -34.28 -3.44
N GLU A 170 19.75 -35.20 -2.61
CA GLU A 170 18.91 -36.20 -1.91
C GLU A 170 17.89 -35.57 -0.94
N ASP A 171 18.17 -34.35 -0.47
CA ASP A 171 17.34 -33.58 0.45
C ASP A 171 16.52 -32.47 -0.24
N TYR A 172 16.30 -32.57 -1.55
CA TYR A 172 15.44 -31.62 -2.28
C TYR A 172 13.97 -31.74 -1.84
N THR A 173 13.44 -30.70 -1.19
CA THR A 173 12.10 -30.71 -0.56
C THR A 173 11.01 -30.03 -1.39
N VAL A 174 11.38 -29.20 -2.37
CA VAL A 174 10.41 -28.44 -3.20
C VAL A 174 9.60 -29.38 -4.09
N ASN A 175 10.23 -30.43 -4.62
CA ASN A 175 9.55 -31.51 -5.32
C ASN A 175 10.21 -32.86 -4.99
N SER A 176 9.54 -33.67 -4.17
CA SER A 176 10.08 -34.95 -3.69
C SER A 176 10.38 -35.95 -4.79
N ASP A 177 9.72 -35.84 -5.95
CA ASP A 177 9.91 -36.78 -7.07
C ASP A 177 11.23 -36.53 -7.80
N LEU A 178 11.83 -35.34 -7.62
CA LEU A 178 13.12 -34.98 -8.20
C LEU A 178 14.29 -35.32 -7.28
N ALA A 179 14.06 -35.52 -5.97
CA ALA A 179 15.13 -35.78 -5.02
C ALA A 179 16.00 -36.98 -5.41
N GLY A 180 17.33 -36.77 -5.50
CA GLY A 180 18.30 -37.79 -5.91
C GLY A 180 18.19 -38.27 -7.36
N GLN A 181 17.32 -37.67 -8.19
CA GLN A 181 17.16 -38.09 -9.58
C GLN A 181 18.20 -37.45 -10.50
N ASP A 182 18.65 -38.21 -11.50
CA ASP A 182 19.45 -37.72 -12.62
C ASP A 182 18.54 -37.04 -13.64
N VAL A 183 18.88 -35.81 -14.03
CA VAL A 183 18.11 -34.97 -14.95
C VAL A 183 19.02 -34.36 -16.01
N VAL A 184 18.41 -33.93 -17.12
CA VAL A 184 19.09 -33.20 -18.19
C VAL A 184 18.46 -31.84 -18.34
N PHE A 185 19.27 -30.79 -18.20
CA PHE A 185 18.89 -29.42 -18.54
C PHE A 185 19.47 -29.03 -19.89
N THR A 186 18.61 -28.57 -20.79
CA THR A 186 19.03 -27.90 -22.02
C THR A 186 18.97 -26.41 -21.79
N VAL A 187 20.12 -25.74 -21.80
CA VAL A 187 20.24 -24.31 -21.49
C VAL A 187 20.76 -23.57 -22.71
N THR A 188 20.04 -22.56 -23.19
CA THR A 188 20.50 -21.63 -24.21
C THR A 188 21.00 -20.36 -23.54
N ILE A 189 22.23 -19.96 -23.85
CA ILE A 189 22.83 -18.72 -23.34
C ILE A 189 22.50 -17.60 -24.33
N ASN A 190 21.60 -16.70 -23.96
CA ASN A 190 21.14 -15.63 -24.85
C ASN A 190 22.16 -14.49 -24.92
N TYR A 191 22.48 -13.89 -23.78
CA TYR A 191 23.47 -12.82 -23.64
C TYR A 191 24.02 -12.75 -22.21
N VAL A 192 25.12 -12.03 -22.03
CA VAL A 192 25.62 -11.60 -20.71
C VAL A 192 25.27 -10.14 -20.52
N GLN A 193 24.74 -9.76 -19.35
CA GLN A 193 24.51 -8.36 -19.01
C GLN A 193 25.86 -7.64 -18.86
N GLY A 194 26.04 -6.60 -19.66
CA GLY A 194 27.21 -5.73 -19.67
C GLY A 194 27.06 -4.55 -18.73
N ALA A 195 27.61 -3.40 -19.14
CA ALA A 195 27.47 -2.19 -18.34
C ALA A 195 26.00 -1.73 -18.31
N GLU A 196 25.58 -1.18 -17.17
CA GLU A 196 24.33 -0.44 -17.09
C GLU A 196 24.39 0.74 -18.07
N ILE A 197 23.34 0.88 -18.89
CA ILE A 197 23.17 1.96 -19.84
C ILE A 197 22.59 3.16 -19.08
N PRO A 198 23.31 4.30 -19.01
CA PRO A 198 22.77 5.50 -18.41
C PRO A 198 21.47 5.91 -19.09
N GLN A 199 20.42 6.08 -18.29
CA GLN A 199 19.12 6.51 -18.76
C GLN A 199 19.05 8.04 -18.73
N GLU A 200 18.45 8.63 -19.77
CA GLU A 200 18.23 10.06 -19.87
C GLU A 200 16.78 10.32 -20.26
N LEU A 201 16.24 11.45 -19.83
CA LEU A 201 14.89 11.88 -20.23
C LEU A 201 14.88 12.21 -21.73
N ASN A 202 14.33 11.30 -22.53
CA ASN A 202 14.14 11.46 -23.96
C ASN A 202 12.87 10.71 -24.43
N ASP A 203 12.49 10.86 -25.70
CA ASP A 203 11.26 10.27 -26.25
C ASP A 203 11.28 8.72 -26.20
N GLU A 204 12.45 8.08 -26.29
CA GLU A 204 12.58 6.62 -26.18
C GLU A 204 12.37 6.14 -24.73
N PHE A 205 12.94 6.88 -23.77
CA PHE A 205 12.70 6.66 -22.34
C PHE A 205 11.21 6.75 -22.02
N VAL A 206 10.56 7.84 -22.46
CA VAL A 206 9.12 8.07 -22.20
C VAL A 206 8.26 6.96 -22.80
N GLN A 207 8.49 6.58 -24.06
CA GLN A 207 7.73 5.51 -24.68
C GLN A 207 7.86 4.19 -23.93
N ARG A 208 9.06 3.87 -23.43
CA ARG A 208 9.28 2.64 -22.68
C ARG A 208 8.61 2.67 -21.30
N VAL A 209 8.81 3.72 -20.51
CA VAL A 209 8.29 3.76 -19.12
C VAL A 209 6.79 3.98 -19.04
N THR A 210 6.17 4.41 -20.15
CA THR A 210 4.72 4.63 -20.25
C THR A 210 4.02 3.59 -21.13
N ASP A 211 4.72 2.52 -21.53
CA ASP A 211 4.25 1.49 -22.47
C ASP A 211 3.61 2.07 -23.75
N GLY A 212 4.17 3.17 -24.22
CA GLY A 212 3.72 3.89 -25.42
C GLY A 212 2.48 4.77 -25.22
N THR A 213 1.98 4.93 -24.00
CA THR A 213 0.88 5.85 -23.67
C THR A 213 1.27 7.29 -24.02
N TYR A 214 2.51 7.67 -23.71
CA TYR A 214 3.10 8.94 -24.11
C TYR A 214 4.26 8.68 -25.08
N THR A 215 4.37 9.51 -26.11
CA THR A 215 5.38 9.31 -27.17
C THR A 215 6.46 10.37 -27.21
N THR A 216 6.26 11.49 -26.52
CA THR A 216 7.20 12.61 -26.47
C THR A 216 7.42 13.07 -25.03
N VAL A 217 8.62 13.61 -24.75
CA VAL A 217 8.93 14.24 -23.46
C VAL A 217 7.97 15.38 -23.15
N ASP A 218 7.54 16.15 -24.14
CA ASP A 218 6.64 17.29 -23.94
C ASP A 218 5.24 16.83 -23.49
N ASP A 219 4.68 15.79 -24.13
CA ASP A 219 3.38 15.23 -23.73
C ASP A 219 3.44 14.67 -22.31
N TYR A 220 4.54 13.96 -22.01
CA TYR A 220 4.73 13.36 -20.70
C TYR A 220 4.94 14.42 -19.61
N ARG A 221 5.70 15.47 -19.88
CA ARG A 221 5.88 16.61 -18.97
C ARG A 221 4.55 17.31 -18.67
N ALA A 222 3.67 17.45 -19.67
CA ALA A 222 2.34 18.02 -19.47
C ALA A 222 1.48 17.13 -18.57
N TYR A 223 1.54 15.81 -18.75
CA TYR A 223 0.90 14.85 -17.86
C TYR A 223 1.42 14.95 -16.43
N VAL A 224 2.74 14.86 -16.23
CA VAL A 224 3.37 14.97 -14.90
C VAL A 224 2.99 16.28 -14.20
N ARG A 225 2.92 17.39 -14.93
CA ARG A 225 2.42 18.65 -14.37
C ARG A 225 0.97 18.53 -13.91
N SER A 226 0.08 18.03 -14.75
CA SER A 226 -1.33 17.88 -14.41
C SER A 226 -1.53 16.95 -13.21
N ASP A 227 -0.72 15.90 -13.13
CA ASP A 227 -0.72 14.94 -12.03
C ASP A 227 -0.27 15.59 -10.72
N LEU A 228 0.84 16.36 -10.74
CA LEU A 228 1.31 17.15 -9.61
C LEU A 228 0.29 18.23 -9.19
N GLU A 229 -0.38 18.89 -10.14
CA GLU A 229 -1.41 19.90 -9.85
C GLU A 229 -2.61 19.25 -9.15
N THR A 230 -3.03 18.07 -9.61
CA THR A 230 -4.12 17.30 -9.00
C THR A 230 -3.73 16.81 -7.61
N THR A 231 -2.54 16.24 -7.46
CA THR A 231 -2.02 15.74 -6.18
C THR A 231 -1.89 16.86 -5.17
N LYS A 232 -1.26 17.99 -5.51
CA LYS A 232 -1.15 19.14 -4.59
C LYS A 232 -2.51 19.72 -4.21
N ALA A 233 -3.47 19.75 -5.14
CA ALA A 233 -4.82 20.20 -4.83
C ALA A 233 -5.53 19.26 -3.86
N GLN A 234 -5.43 17.95 -4.06
CA GLN A 234 -6.00 16.96 -3.15
C GLN A 234 -5.35 17.01 -1.76
N GLU A 235 -4.02 17.02 -1.70
CA GLU A 235 -3.28 17.14 -0.42
C GLU A 235 -3.64 18.42 0.34
N ALA A 236 -3.85 19.52 -0.39
CA ALA A 236 -4.29 20.78 0.19
C ALA A 236 -5.70 20.68 0.79
N GLU A 237 -6.65 20.12 0.04
CA GLU A 237 -8.01 19.89 0.51
C GLU A 237 -8.03 18.95 1.73
N ASP A 238 -7.31 17.83 1.67
CA ASP A 238 -7.19 16.88 2.78
C ASP A 238 -6.60 17.54 4.03
N THR A 239 -5.53 18.33 3.87
CA THR A 239 -4.91 19.07 4.98
C THR A 239 -5.91 20.05 5.59
N MET A 240 -6.61 20.82 4.75
CA MET A 240 -7.60 21.79 5.22
C MET A 240 -8.77 21.13 5.94
N VAL A 241 -9.28 20.00 5.43
CA VAL A 241 -10.34 19.22 6.08
C VAL A 241 -9.86 18.67 7.41
N ASN A 242 -8.66 18.10 7.47
CA ASN A 242 -8.09 17.55 8.70
C ASN A 242 -7.87 18.63 9.77
N ASP A 243 -7.34 19.78 9.38
CA ASP A 243 -7.16 20.94 10.27
C ASP A 243 -8.51 21.45 10.79
N ALA A 244 -9.52 21.54 9.91
CA ALA A 244 -10.86 21.94 10.30
C ALA A 244 -11.50 20.91 11.25
N TRP A 245 -11.38 19.62 10.92
CA TRP A 245 -11.92 18.52 11.73
C TRP A 245 -11.31 18.49 13.12
N THR A 246 -9.99 18.69 13.21
CA THR A 246 -9.28 18.79 14.51
C THR A 246 -9.84 19.92 15.35
N GLN A 247 -10.02 21.12 14.77
CA GLN A 247 -10.61 22.25 15.49
C GLN A 247 -12.06 21.98 15.91
N ILE A 248 -12.85 21.31 15.07
CA ILE A 248 -14.23 20.92 15.40
C ILE A 248 -14.26 19.96 16.59
N MET A 249 -13.37 18.96 16.59
CA MET A 249 -13.21 18.02 17.69
C MET A 249 -12.84 18.73 19.00
N GLU A 250 -11.94 19.72 18.94
CA GLU A 250 -11.52 20.52 20.10
C GLU A 250 -12.60 21.48 20.61
N ASN A 251 -13.41 22.04 19.70
CA ASN A 251 -14.50 22.97 20.03
C ASN A 251 -15.69 22.26 20.68
N ALA A 252 -15.87 20.97 20.40
CA ALA A 252 -16.96 20.17 20.94
C ALA A 252 -16.81 19.87 22.44
N THR A 253 -17.92 19.52 23.08
CA THR A 253 -17.92 19.03 24.47
C THR A 253 -18.42 17.59 24.50
N TYR A 254 -17.74 16.74 25.27
CA TYR A 254 -18.08 15.33 25.46
C TYR A 254 -18.48 15.08 26.92
N PRO A 255 -19.77 15.16 27.27
CA PRO A 255 -20.20 15.09 28.67
C PRO A 255 -19.95 13.72 29.31
N ASN A 256 -20.09 12.65 28.54
CA ASN A 256 -19.87 11.28 28.97
C ASN A 256 -19.22 10.46 27.84
N GLU A 257 -18.51 9.40 28.22
CA GLU A 257 -17.99 8.43 27.26
C GLU A 257 -19.12 7.51 26.76
N ALA A 258 -19.18 7.30 25.44
CA ALA A 258 -20.05 6.32 24.82
C ALA A 258 -19.41 4.93 24.92
N THR A 259 -19.33 4.37 26.13
CA THR A 259 -18.58 3.12 26.41
C THR A 259 -18.96 1.96 25.48
N ASP A 260 -20.24 1.79 25.14
CA ASP A 260 -20.66 0.72 24.22
C ASP A 260 -20.09 0.92 22.80
N LEU A 261 -20.03 2.17 22.32
CA LEU A 261 -19.42 2.51 21.03
C LEU A 261 -17.90 2.35 21.07
N VAL A 262 -17.26 2.81 22.15
CA VAL A 262 -15.80 2.68 22.33
C VAL A 262 -15.39 1.20 22.34
N ASN A 263 -16.12 0.37 23.10
CA ASN A 263 -15.84 -1.07 23.17
C ASN A 263 -16.08 -1.75 21.82
N TYR A 264 -17.14 -1.40 21.10
CA TYR A 264 -17.36 -1.94 19.76
C TYR A 264 -16.20 -1.62 18.82
N ILE A 265 -15.78 -0.35 18.75
CA ILE A 265 -14.67 0.05 17.87
C ILE A 265 -13.40 -0.70 18.28
N HIS A 266 -13.11 -0.76 19.57
CA HIS A 266 -11.97 -1.51 20.09
C HIS A 266 -11.98 -2.99 19.65
N ASP A 267 -13.09 -3.68 19.91
CA ASP A 267 -13.21 -5.11 19.63
C ASP A 267 -13.16 -5.38 18.12
N ASN A 268 -13.75 -4.49 17.30
CA ASN A 268 -13.71 -4.57 15.85
C ASN A 268 -12.31 -4.35 15.28
N GLU A 269 -11.56 -3.37 15.79
CA GLU A 269 -10.18 -3.14 15.37
C GLU A 269 -9.25 -4.28 15.81
N MET A 270 -9.42 -4.81 17.02
CA MET A 270 -8.67 -5.98 17.47
C MET A 270 -8.98 -7.20 16.59
N TYR A 271 -10.25 -7.42 16.25
CA TYR A 271 -10.66 -8.47 15.33
C TYR A 271 -9.99 -8.33 13.97
N ASN A 272 -10.03 -7.14 13.36
CA ASN A 272 -9.39 -6.86 12.07
C ASN A 272 -7.88 -7.02 12.12
N PHE A 273 -7.26 -6.59 13.22
CA PHE A 273 -5.83 -6.72 13.45
C PHE A 273 -5.42 -8.20 13.52
N GLU A 274 -6.09 -9.01 14.34
CA GLU A 274 -5.81 -10.44 14.45
C GLU A 274 -6.10 -11.20 13.16
N ALA A 275 -7.19 -10.87 12.45
CA ALA A 275 -7.50 -11.44 11.14
C ALA A 275 -6.41 -11.13 10.10
N SER A 276 -5.89 -9.90 10.11
CA SER A 276 -4.78 -9.49 9.23
C SER A 276 -3.50 -10.27 9.52
N LEU A 277 -3.16 -10.49 10.80
CA LEU A 277 -1.99 -11.30 11.18
C LEU A 277 -2.16 -12.76 10.75
N SER A 278 -3.36 -13.32 10.96
CA SER A 278 -3.70 -14.69 10.57
C SER A 278 -3.51 -14.92 9.08
N MET A 279 -3.84 -13.94 8.23
CA MET A 279 -3.60 -14.00 6.78
C MET A 279 -2.12 -14.18 6.42
N TYR A 280 -1.20 -13.66 7.25
CA TYR A 280 0.24 -13.83 7.09
C TYR A 280 0.81 -15.02 7.90
N GLY A 281 -0.06 -15.87 8.47
CA GLY A 281 0.34 -17.03 9.28
C GLY A 281 1.01 -16.64 10.59
N MET A 282 0.69 -15.45 11.13
CA MET A 282 1.24 -14.93 12.38
C MET A 282 0.12 -14.77 13.40
N ASP A 283 0.41 -15.05 14.67
CA ASP A 283 -0.47 -14.74 15.79
C ASP A 283 -0.06 -13.42 16.48
N LYS A 284 -0.96 -12.87 17.30
CA LYS A 284 -0.74 -11.61 18.03
C LYS A 284 0.49 -11.66 18.93
N ASP A 285 0.72 -12.75 19.66
CA ASP A 285 1.83 -12.84 20.61
C ASP A 285 3.18 -12.83 19.87
N SER A 286 3.27 -13.58 18.76
CA SER A 286 4.42 -13.58 17.87
C SER A 286 4.71 -12.19 17.28
N TYR A 287 3.66 -11.47 16.86
CA TYR A 287 3.79 -10.10 16.35
C TYR A 287 4.32 -9.14 17.43
N LEU A 288 3.74 -9.20 18.64
CA LEU A 288 4.14 -8.36 19.76
C LEU A 288 5.59 -8.61 20.18
N GLU A 289 6.04 -9.87 20.21
CA GLU A 289 7.44 -10.22 20.47
C GLU A 289 8.38 -9.65 19.40
N MET A 290 8.02 -9.80 18.12
CA MET A 290 8.81 -9.29 17.00
C MET A 290 8.96 -7.76 17.04
N MET A 291 7.86 -7.05 17.34
CA MET A 291 7.84 -5.59 17.41
C MET A 291 8.40 -5.04 18.72
N GLY A 292 8.56 -5.89 19.74
CA GLY A 292 8.98 -5.49 21.08
C GLY A 292 7.95 -4.60 21.78
N VAL A 293 6.67 -4.79 21.48
CA VAL A 293 5.53 -4.08 22.05
C VAL A 293 4.82 -5.01 23.03
N THR A 294 4.35 -4.49 24.16
CA THR A 294 3.59 -5.29 25.14
C THR A 294 2.10 -5.30 24.82
N GLU A 295 1.39 -6.34 25.27
CA GLU A 295 -0.08 -6.40 25.15
C GLU A 295 -0.76 -5.22 25.87
N GLU A 296 -0.20 -4.77 27.00
CA GLU A 296 -0.70 -3.59 27.73
C GLU A 296 -0.54 -2.29 26.92
N GLU A 297 0.57 -2.13 26.18
CA GLU A 297 0.79 -0.99 25.29
C GLU A 297 -0.18 -1.02 24.10
N LEU A 298 -0.35 -2.20 23.46
CA LEU A 298 -1.31 -2.37 22.37
C LEU A 298 -2.74 -2.02 22.81
N GLU A 299 -3.19 -2.59 23.94
CA GLU A 299 -4.53 -2.35 24.49
C GLU A 299 -4.74 -0.87 24.83
N ALA A 300 -3.74 -0.21 25.44
CA ALA A 300 -3.83 1.20 25.79
C ALA A 300 -3.94 2.08 24.54
N ASP A 301 -3.11 1.82 23.53
CA ASP A 301 -3.12 2.55 22.26
C ASP A 301 -4.44 2.32 21.51
N LEU A 302 -4.95 1.08 21.50
CA LEU A 302 -6.21 0.74 20.84
C LEU A 302 -7.42 1.37 21.53
N MET A 303 -7.42 1.41 22.86
CA MET A 303 -8.47 2.11 23.62
C MET A 303 -8.40 3.63 23.44
N ASP A 304 -7.21 4.22 23.36
CA ASP A 304 -7.03 5.64 23.05
C ASP A 304 -7.54 5.96 21.63
N TYR A 305 -7.21 5.13 20.64
CA TYR A 305 -7.74 5.23 19.28
C TYR A 305 -9.27 5.12 19.28
N SER A 306 -9.82 4.10 19.92
CA SER A 306 -11.26 3.81 19.94
C SER A 306 -12.07 4.93 20.57
N ARG A 307 -11.53 5.58 21.61
CA ARG A 307 -12.14 6.80 22.20
C ARG A 307 -12.18 7.96 21.21
N ASN A 308 -11.08 8.23 20.51
CA ASN A 308 -11.03 9.30 19.50
C ASN A 308 -11.95 9.00 18.31
N ALA A 309 -11.98 7.76 17.83
CA ALA A 309 -12.86 7.31 16.76
C ALA A 309 -14.34 7.40 17.16
N ALA A 310 -14.70 7.01 18.39
CA ALA A 310 -16.05 7.17 18.92
C ALA A 310 -16.46 8.65 18.98
N GLN A 311 -15.59 9.54 19.45
CA GLN A 311 -15.82 10.99 19.45
C GLN A 311 -16.03 11.54 18.05
N SER A 312 -15.24 11.08 17.08
CA SER A 312 -15.37 11.42 15.67
C SER A 312 -16.74 11.01 15.11
N GLN A 313 -17.16 9.76 15.29
CA GLN A 313 -18.48 9.29 14.83
C GLN A 313 -19.65 10.05 15.49
N LEU A 314 -19.53 10.34 16.79
CA LEU A 314 -20.52 11.14 17.52
C LEU A 314 -20.65 12.54 16.91
N LEU A 315 -19.54 13.17 16.52
CA LEU A 315 -19.55 14.48 15.87
C LEU A 315 -20.12 14.45 14.46
N ILE A 316 -19.75 13.44 13.66
CA ILE A 316 -20.34 13.23 12.33
C ILE A 316 -21.86 13.17 12.48
N ARG A 317 -22.36 12.30 13.36
CA ARG A 317 -23.80 12.20 13.64
C ARG A 317 -24.40 13.53 14.08
N ALA A 318 -23.72 14.27 14.96
CA ALA A 318 -24.24 15.53 15.46
C ALA A 318 -24.34 16.59 14.35
N ILE A 319 -23.37 16.66 13.44
CA ILE A 319 -23.40 17.56 12.28
C ILE A 319 -24.50 17.13 11.30
N VAL A 320 -24.61 15.83 11.02
CA VAL A 320 -25.67 15.27 10.17
C VAL A 320 -27.06 15.67 10.69
N GLU A 321 -27.33 15.47 11.98
CA GLU A 321 -28.60 15.87 12.60
C GLU A 321 -28.81 17.39 12.62
N ALA A 322 -27.74 18.18 12.83
CA ALA A 322 -27.83 19.64 12.88
C ALA A 322 -28.11 20.27 11.51
N GLU A 323 -27.57 19.68 10.44
CA GLU A 323 -27.74 20.14 9.06
C GLU A 323 -28.90 19.47 8.33
N GLY A 324 -29.54 18.45 8.94
CA GLY A 324 -30.65 17.70 8.34
C GLY A 324 -30.21 16.83 7.17
N MET A 325 -29.02 16.23 7.27
CA MET A 325 -28.43 15.33 6.27
C MET A 325 -28.89 13.87 6.43
N ASP A 326 -29.64 13.56 7.51
CA ASP A 326 -30.16 12.23 7.82
C ASP A 326 -31.32 11.81 6.90
N GLU A 327 -32.01 12.76 6.27
CA GLU A 327 -33.08 12.50 5.31
C GLU A 327 -32.58 12.50 3.85
N MET A 328 -32.00 11.39 3.40
CA MET A 328 -31.66 11.18 1.99
C MET A 328 -32.85 10.63 1.20
N SER A 329 -33.02 11.10 -0.03
CA SER A 329 -33.94 10.44 -0.98
C SER A 329 -33.41 9.08 -1.43
N ASP A 330 -34.29 8.15 -1.85
CA ASP A 330 -33.87 6.84 -2.38
C ASP A 330 -32.91 6.99 -3.58
N GLU A 331 -33.15 7.99 -4.44
CA GLU A 331 -32.33 8.30 -5.61
C GLU A 331 -30.93 8.80 -5.20
N GLU A 332 -30.87 9.68 -4.20
CA GLU A 332 -29.60 10.19 -3.65
C GLU A 332 -28.80 9.10 -2.94
N TYR A 333 -29.46 8.29 -2.11
CA TYR A 333 -28.84 7.15 -1.43
C TYR A 333 -28.25 6.15 -2.43
N GLN A 334 -28.98 5.84 -3.51
CA GLN A 334 -28.49 4.95 -4.55
C GLN A 334 -27.28 5.55 -5.29
N SER A 335 -27.32 6.84 -5.64
CA SER A 335 -26.20 7.52 -6.29
C SER A 335 -24.94 7.56 -5.41
N ARG A 336 -25.11 7.77 -4.10
CA ARG A 336 -24.02 7.72 -3.11
C ARG A 336 -23.45 6.30 -2.99
N CYS A 337 -24.32 5.28 -2.97
CA CYS A 337 -23.89 3.89 -2.98
C CYS A 337 -23.08 3.53 -4.25
N GLU A 338 -23.49 4.02 -5.41
CA GLU A 338 -22.76 3.79 -6.67
C GLU A 338 -21.36 4.42 -6.61
N THR A 339 -21.26 5.65 -6.12
CA THR A 339 -19.98 6.35 -5.95
C THR A 339 -19.05 5.61 -4.99
N LEU A 340 -19.54 5.26 -3.79
CA LEU A 340 -18.77 4.53 -2.79
C LEU A 340 -18.33 3.14 -3.29
N ALA A 341 -19.19 2.46 -4.04
CA ALA A 341 -18.84 1.15 -4.62
C ALA A 341 -17.75 1.27 -5.68
N GLU A 342 -17.81 2.28 -6.56
CA GLU A 342 -16.79 2.53 -7.58
C GLU A 342 -15.41 2.80 -6.94
N GLU A 343 -15.35 3.59 -5.87
CA GLU A 343 -14.12 3.85 -5.10
C GLU A 343 -13.51 2.57 -4.52
N LEU A 344 -14.36 1.62 -4.12
CA LEU A 344 -13.94 0.33 -3.58
C LEU A 344 -13.69 -0.74 -4.67
N GLY A 345 -13.86 -0.40 -5.95
CA GLY A 345 -13.77 -1.38 -7.05
C GLY A 345 -14.88 -2.43 -7.04
N LEU A 346 -16.02 -2.13 -6.42
CA LEU A 346 -17.19 -2.99 -6.26
C LEU A 346 -18.37 -2.47 -7.10
N THR A 347 -19.44 -3.27 -7.16
CA THR A 347 -20.74 -2.78 -7.61
C THR A 347 -21.62 -2.42 -6.41
N ALA A 348 -22.55 -1.48 -6.57
CA ALA A 348 -23.50 -1.11 -5.51
C ALA A 348 -24.32 -2.31 -5.01
N ASP A 349 -24.70 -3.24 -5.90
CA ASP A 349 -25.40 -4.47 -5.54
C ASP A 349 -24.52 -5.40 -4.68
N THR A 350 -23.24 -5.54 -5.02
CA THR A 350 -22.28 -6.33 -4.23
C THR A 350 -22.09 -5.73 -2.84
N MET A 351 -21.92 -4.41 -2.76
CA MET A 351 -21.73 -3.71 -1.49
C MET A 351 -22.97 -3.83 -0.59
N THR A 352 -24.16 -3.52 -1.12
CA THR A 352 -25.42 -3.60 -0.36
C THR A 352 -25.82 -5.04 0.01
N GLY A 353 -25.32 -6.04 -0.73
CA GLY A 353 -25.49 -7.44 -0.39
C GLY A 353 -24.54 -7.96 0.71
N ASN A 354 -23.36 -7.35 0.84
CA ASN A 354 -22.31 -7.82 1.74
C ASN A 354 -22.22 -7.04 3.05
N TYR A 355 -22.66 -5.78 3.09
CA TYR A 355 -22.52 -4.92 4.26
C TYR A 355 -23.87 -4.52 4.86
N PRO A 356 -23.95 -4.34 6.19
CA PRO A 356 -25.15 -3.80 6.84
C PRO A 356 -25.52 -2.43 6.27
N GLU A 357 -26.81 -2.16 6.08
CA GLU A 357 -27.29 -0.87 5.54
C GLU A 357 -26.79 0.32 6.38
N GLN A 358 -26.77 0.18 7.71
CA GLN A 358 -26.29 1.25 8.59
C GLN A 358 -24.80 1.55 8.36
N MET A 359 -23.98 0.53 8.08
CA MET A 359 -22.56 0.73 7.79
C MET A 359 -22.36 1.54 6.51
N ILE A 360 -23.14 1.25 5.48
CA ILE A 360 -23.11 2.00 4.21
C ILE A 360 -23.58 3.43 4.44
N ARG A 361 -24.66 3.63 5.21
CA ARG A 361 -25.15 4.97 5.56
C ARG A 361 -24.11 5.77 6.33
N ASP A 362 -23.41 5.15 7.28
CA ASP A 362 -22.41 5.83 8.10
C ASP A 362 -21.19 6.29 7.26
N ALA A 363 -20.77 5.48 6.28
CA ALA A 363 -19.76 5.88 5.30
C ALA A 363 -20.23 7.07 4.44
N ILE A 364 -21.48 7.03 3.98
CA ILE A 364 -22.09 8.13 3.21
C ILE A 364 -22.18 9.41 4.06
N TYR A 365 -22.56 9.30 5.34
CA TYR A 365 -22.61 10.44 6.24
C TYR A 365 -21.25 11.07 6.49
N GLN A 366 -20.20 10.25 6.59
CA GLN A 366 -18.83 10.74 6.71
C GLN A 366 -18.43 11.56 5.47
N ASP A 367 -18.68 11.04 4.27
CA ASP A 367 -18.43 11.72 3.01
C ASP A 367 -19.23 13.05 2.91
N MET A 368 -20.53 13.02 3.21
CA MET A 368 -21.37 14.22 3.23
C MET A 368 -20.88 15.28 4.21
N VAL A 369 -20.40 14.87 5.39
CA VAL A 369 -19.81 15.81 6.37
C VAL A 369 -18.50 16.37 5.83
N GLN A 370 -17.64 15.58 5.20
CA GLN A 370 -16.40 16.08 4.57
C GLN A 370 -16.69 17.10 3.47
N GLU A 371 -17.63 16.82 2.57
CA GLU A 371 -18.10 17.76 1.54
C GLU A 371 -18.64 19.05 2.16
N PHE A 372 -19.42 18.92 3.23
CA PHE A 372 -19.94 20.06 3.97
C PHE A 372 -18.82 20.93 4.56
N LEU A 373 -17.79 20.31 5.15
CA LEU A 373 -16.65 21.03 5.70
C LEU A 373 -15.90 21.79 4.61
N LEU A 374 -15.57 21.13 3.49
CA LEU A 374 -14.91 21.78 2.34
C LEU A 374 -15.66 23.03 1.88
N GLN A 375 -16.99 22.98 1.87
CA GLN A 375 -17.83 24.12 1.46
C GLN A 375 -17.93 25.25 2.51
N ASN A 376 -17.64 24.97 3.79
CA ASN A 376 -17.85 25.89 4.92
C ASN A 376 -16.56 26.33 5.63
N ILE A 377 -15.41 25.81 5.23
CA ILE A 377 -14.10 26.25 5.70
C ILE A 377 -13.80 27.67 5.20
N VAL A 378 -13.20 28.48 6.06
CA VAL A 378 -12.71 29.83 5.72
C VAL A 378 -11.20 29.76 5.60
N GLN A 379 -10.68 29.97 4.40
CA GLN A 379 -9.24 30.02 4.19
C GLN A 379 -8.68 31.38 4.63
N VAL A 380 -7.64 31.35 5.46
CA VAL A 380 -6.84 32.53 5.82
C VAL A 380 -5.45 32.42 5.20
N GLU A 381 -4.89 33.57 4.78
CA GLU A 381 -3.52 33.61 4.26
C GLU A 381 -2.55 33.14 5.36
N GLY A 382 -1.74 32.13 5.07
CA GLY A 382 -0.60 31.77 5.91
C GLY A 382 0.45 32.88 5.86
N GLU A 383 1.08 33.20 6.99
CA GLU A 383 2.32 33.99 6.95
C GLU A 383 3.35 33.22 6.13
N SER A 384 3.63 33.71 4.91
CA SER A 384 4.70 33.19 4.06
C SER A 384 5.98 33.10 4.87
N ALA A 385 6.59 31.91 4.91
CA ALA A 385 7.86 31.64 5.55
C ALA A 385 9.07 32.28 4.83
N GLU A 386 8.89 33.41 4.12
CA GLU A 386 9.96 34.13 3.43
C GLU A 386 10.65 35.22 4.28
N GLU A 387 10.21 35.51 5.51
CA GLU A 387 10.83 36.57 6.32
C GLU A 387 11.33 36.11 7.70
N THR A 388 12.19 35.08 7.73
CA THR A 388 13.08 34.85 8.90
C THR A 388 14.50 34.46 8.47
N THR A 389 15.13 35.25 7.61
CA THR A 389 16.60 35.24 7.43
C THR A 389 17.19 36.65 7.28
N ALA A 390 16.84 37.58 8.17
CA ALA A 390 17.50 38.90 8.19
C ALA A 390 17.52 39.60 9.55
N ALA A 391 18.03 38.96 10.62
CA ALA A 391 18.55 39.69 11.77
C ALA A 391 19.41 38.77 12.66
N GLY A 392 20.71 38.68 12.37
CA GLY A 392 21.62 37.96 13.26
C GLY A 392 23.07 37.90 12.82
N ASP A 393 23.63 38.99 12.27
CA ASP A 393 25.09 39.13 12.22
C ASP A 393 25.56 40.30 13.07
N THR A 394 26.71 40.04 13.70
CA THR A 394 27.61 40.94 14.43
C THR A 394 27.28 41.28 15.88
N THR A 395 27.94 40.56 16.80
CA THR A 395 29.03 41.18 17.57
C THR A 395 30.03 40.11 18.00
N ALA A 396 31.18 40.09 17.32
CA ALA A 396 32.39 39.45 17.80
C ALA A 396 32.92 40.20 19.03
N ALA A 397 33.31 39.47 20.06
CA ALA A 397 34.30 39.93 21.04
C ALA A 397 35.23 38.77 21.38
N GLU A 398 36.44 38.84 20.81
CA GLU A 398 37.61 38.10 21.26
C GLU A 398 37.81 38.27 22.77
N THR A 399 38.14 37.18 23.48
CA THR A 399 39.18 37.25 24.50
C THR A 399 39.80 35.88 24.76
N THR A 400 41.08 35.81 24.42
CA THR A 400 42.08 34.80 24.76
C THR A 400 42.36 34.68 26.28
N ALA A 401 42.52 33.45 26.78
CA ALA A 401 43.50 32.98 27.81
C ALA A 401 43.04 31.59 28.33
N ALA A 402 43.71 30.47 28.02
CA ALA A 402 44.97 29.94 28.57
C ALA A 402 44.86 29.28 29.96
N ALA A 403 45.31 28.01 30.03
CA ALA A 403 45.68 27.17 31.18
C ALA A 403 44.54 26.70 32.11
N GLU A 404 44.47 25.46 32.60
CA GLU A 404 45.37 24.29 32.70
C GLU A 404 44.62 22.99 32.34
#